data_AF-A0A838IAV0-F1
#
_entry.id   AF-A0A838IAV0-F1
#
_cell.length_a   1.000
_cell.length_b   1.000
_cell.length_c   1.000
_cell.angle_alpha   90.00
_cell.angle_beta   90.00
_cell.angle_gamma   90.00
#
_symmetry.space_group_name_H-M   'P 1'
#
loop_
_entity.id
_entity.type
_entity.pdbx_description
1 polymer ?
#
loop_
_entity_poly.entity_id
_entity_poly.type
_entity_poly.pdbx_seq_one_letter_code
_entity_poly.pdbx_strand_id
1 'polypeptide(L)'
;MKRLVRLPSPAMVIACLALFVALSGVSYALATGSISSREIANGSILNRDFKDGTLRGQEFKPDSLGPKAIKEQVLDSSKLGIVNNAVVAEGVNRQAVVGVNGTTIRARGVASTARSGEGSYQVITDRDVRTCVYSATLGDESASSPGTGQISVTSLASNVNGVRVSTRNSDGALADRSFHLIVSC
;
A
#
# COMPACT_ATOMS: atom_id res chain seq x y z
N MET A 1 9.78 88.66 -24.82
CA MET A 1 10.69 87.57 -25.25
C MET A 1 9.84 86.39 -25.72
N LYS A 2 9.62 86.21 -27.04
CA LYS A 2 8.88 85.07 -27.58
C LYS A 2 9.89 84.11 -28.25
N ARG A 3 10.18 82.97 -27.61
CA ARG A 3 11.04 81.91 -28.18
C ARG A 3 10.23 81.15 -29.23
N LEU A 4 10.65 81.25 -30.49
CA LEU A 4 10.15 80.43 -31.59
C LEU A 4 10.72 79.02 -31.43
N VAL A 5 9.89 78.06 -31.05
CA VAL A 5 10.26 76.64 -31.03
C VAL A 5 10.34 76.19 -32.49
N ARG A 6 11.54 75.79 -32.94
CA ARG A 6 11.73 75.22 -34.28
C ARG A 6 10.97 73.90 -34.35
N LEU A 7 10.09 73.76 -35.33
CA LEU A 7 9.42 72.48 -35.58
C LEU A 7 10.48 71.44 -36.01
N PRO A 8 10.40 70.19 -35.50
CA PRO A 8 11.31 69.12 -35.89
C PRO A 8 11.19 68.84 -37.39
N SER A 9 12.31 68.48 -38.03
CA SER A 9 12.32 68.16 -39.46
C SER A 9 11.51 66.88 -39.73
N PRO A 10 10.84 66.76 -40.90
CA PRO A 10 10.11 65.55 -41.26
C PRO A 10 10.96 64.27 -41.16
N ALA A 11 12.26 64.37 -41.45
CA ALA A 11 13.21 63.28 -41.31
C ALA A 11 13.39 62.82 -39.85
N MET A 12 13.40 63.77 -38.89
CA MET A 12 13.49 63.45 -37.46
C MET A 12 12.22 62.72 -36.98
N VAL A 13 11.06 63.11 -37.48
CA VAL A 13 9.78 62.46 -37.16
C VAL A 13 9.76 61.02 -37.69
N ILE A 14 10.17 60.81 -38.93
CA ILE A 14 10.25 59.48 -39.54
C ILE A 14 11.28 58.61 -38.80
N ALA A 15 12.44 59.18 -38.44
CA ALA A 15 13.46 58.47 -37.68
C ALA A 15 12.94 58.04 -36.30
N CYS A 16 12.22 58.90 -35.59
CA CYS A 16 11.61 58.57 -34.30
C CYS A 16 10.52 57.50 -34.43
N LEU A 17 9.68 57.56 -35.47
CA LEU A 17 8.65 56.54 -35.73
C LEU A 17 9.27 55.19 -36.10
N ALA A 18 10.25 55.17 -37.01
CA ALA A 18 10.96 53.96 -37.41
C ALA A 18 11.69 53.32 -36.22
N LEU A 19 12.30 54.15 -35.37
CA LEU A 19 12.95 53.70 -34.15
C LEU A 19 11.94 53.09 -33.17
N PHE A 20 10.78 53.71 -32.99
CA PHE A 20 9.71 53.17 -32.14
C PHE A 20 9.20 51.82 -32.66
N VAL A 21 8.99 51.70 -33.97
CA VAL A 21 8.54 50.44 -34.59
C VAL A 21 9.61 49.36 -34.46
N ALA A 22 10.88 49.67 -34.71
CA ALA A 22 12.00 48.74 -34.59
C ALA A 22 12.20 48.24 -33.14
N LEU A 23 11.98 49.10 -32.14
CA LEU A 23 12.08 48.74 -30.72
C LEU A 23 10.85 47.99 -30.20
N SER A 24 9.68 48.14 -30.84
CA SER A 24 8.43 47.47 -30.42
C SER A 24 8.32 46.00 -30.82
N GLY A 25 9.28 45.47 -31.60
CA GLY A 25 9.16 44.20 -32.32
C GLY A 25 9.61 42.92 -31.63
N VAL A 26 10.08 42.95 -30.39
CA VAL A 26 10.61 41.73 -29.73
C VAL A 26 9.89 41.44 -28.43
N SER A 27 9.16 40.32 -28.37
CA SER A 27 8.57 39.68 -27.17
C SER A 27 7.05 39.80 -26.94
N TYR A 28 6.22 39.78 -27.99
CA TYR A 28 4.77 39.56 -27.78
C TYR A 28 4.42 38.17 -27.22
N ALA A 29 5.34 37.21 -27.25
CA ALA A 29 5.12 35.88 -26.67
C ALA A 29 5.13 35.85 -25.13
N LEU A 30 5.63 36.90 -24.46
CA LEU A 30 5.70 36.97 -22.99
C LEU A 30 4.52 37.72 -22.36
N ALA A 31 3.75 38.48 -23.14
CA ALA A 31 2.73 39.39 -22.62
C ALA A 31 1.48 38.67 -22.07
N THR A 32 1.21 37.43 -22.50
CA THR A 32 0.02 36.66 -22.07
C THR A 32 0.29 35.71 -20.91
N GLY A 33 1.55 35.61 -20.43
CA GLY A 33 1.93 34.70 -19.34
C GLY A 33 1.71 33.21 -19.65
N SER A 34 1.43 32.85 -20.90
CA SER A 34 1.10 31.49 -21.32
C SER A 34 2.09 31.01 -22.38
N ILE A 35 2.90 30.00 -22.04
CA ILE A 35 3.72 29.26 -23.00
C ILE A 35 2.90 28.05 -23.43
N SER A 36 2.52 27.98 -24.70
CA SER A 36 1.81 26.82 -25.25
C SER A 36 2.79 25.86 -25.94
N SER A 37 2.31 24.70 -26.36
CA SER A 37 3.18 23.68 -26.97
C SER A 37 3.90 24.15 -28.24
N ARG A 38 3.35 25.13 -28.96
CA ARG A 38 3.98 25.65 -30.19
C ARG A 38 5.24 26.48 -29.92
N GLU A 39 5.40 26.98 -28.69
CA GLU A 39 6.59 27.72 -28.24
C GLU A 39 7.67 26.79 -27.64
N ILE A 40 7.39 25.50 -27.48
CA ILE A 40 8.30 24.53 -26.85
C ILE A 40 8.89 23.62 -27.92
N ALA A 41 10.22 23.62 -28.05
CA ALA A 41 10.91 22.71 -28.95
C ALA A 41 10.97 21.29 -28.34
N ASN A 42 10.79 20.26 -29.17
CA ASN A 42 10.83 18.87 -28.69
C ASN A 42 12.19 18.52 -28.08
N GLY A 43 12.17 18.03 -26.83
CA GLY A 43 13.38 17.70 -26.09
C GLY A 43 14.10 18.89 -25.46
N SER A 44 13.55 20.11 -25.55
CA SER A 44 14.16 21.29 -24.90
C SER A 44 13.95 21.33 -23.39
N ILE A 45 12.97 20.60 -22.87
CA ILE A 45 12.68 20.53 -21.44
C ILE A 45 13.44 19.35 -20.84
N LEU A 46 14.32 19.66 -19.90
CA LEU A 46 15.16 18.71 -19.18
C LEU A 46 14.64 18.50 -17.76
N ASN A 47 15.09 17.43 -17.10
CA ASN A 47 14.71 17.17 -15.70
C ASN A 47 15.04 18.34 -14.74
N ARG A 48 16.09 19.13 -15.03
CA ARG A 48 16.47 20.29 -14.21
C ARG A 48 15.45 21.44 -14.25
N ASP A 49 14.59 21.45 -15.26
CA ASP A 49 13.60 22.51 -15.47
C ASP A 49 12.34 22.26 -14.63
N PHE A 50 12.21 21.06 -14.05
CA PHE A 50 11.14 20.70 -13.14
C PHE A 50 11.60 20.83 -11.69
N LYS A 51 10.74 21.40 -10.85
CA LYS A 51 10.92 21.38 -9.40
C LYS A 51 10.48 20.03 -8.85
N ASP A 52 11.24 19.48 -7.90
CA ASP A 52 10.92 18.22 -7.25
C ASP A 52 9.51 18.22 -6.65
N GLY A 53 8.78 17.12 -6.87
CA GLY A 53 7.42 16.91 -6.36
C GLY A 53 6.30 17.63 -7.11
N THR A 54 6.59 18.31 -8.22
CA THR A 54 5.55 18.99 -9.03
C THR A 54 4.87 18.09 -10.06
N LEU A 55 5.55 17.04 -10.53
CA LEU A 55 4.99 16.04 -11.45
C LEU A 55 4.18 15.03 -10.63
N ARG A 56 2.84 15.08 -10.69
CA ARG A 56 1.95 14.13 -10.04
C ARG A 56 1.48 13.08 -11.06
N GLY A 57 0.74 12.08 -10.59
CA GLY A 57 0.18 11.06 -11.48
C GLY A 57 -0.87 11.60 -12.46
N GLN A 58 -1.46 12.76 -12.18
CA GLN A 58 -2.53 13.37 -12.99
C GLN A 58 -2.01 13.94 -14.32
N GLU A 59 -0.73 14.32 -14.36
CA GLU A 59 -0.07 14.87 -15.55
C GLU A 59 0.31 13.78 -16.57
N PHE A 60 0.23 12.51 -16.19
CA PHE A 60 0.53 11.37 -17.05
C PHE A 60 -0.76 10.70 -17.51
N LYS A 61 -0.79 10.26 -18.77
CA LYS A 61 -1.89 9.40 -19.24
C LYS A 61 -1.80 8.05 -18.53
N PRO A 62 -2.94 7.39 -18.24
CA PRO A 62 -2.94 6.00 -17.77
C PRO A 62 -2.03 5.13 -18.64
N ASP A 63 -1.21 4.31 -18.01
CA ASP A 63 -0.28 3.37 -18.65
C ASP A 63 0.79 3.97 -19.57
N SER A 64 1.01 5.29 -19.51
CA SER A 64 2.02 5.97 -20.35
C SER A 64 3.46 5.78 -19.88
N LEU A 65 3.67 5.28 -18.66
CA LEU A 65 4.99 5.01 -18.09
C LEU A 65 5.38 3.56 -18.36
N GLY A 66 6.24 3.34 -19.35
CA GLY A 66 6.76 2.02 -19.68
C GLY A 66 7.90 1.55 -18.75
N PRO A 67 8.37 0.29 -18.90
CA PRO A 67 9.34 -0.35 -18.02
C PRO A 67 10.75 0.28 -18.01
N LYS A 68 11.03 1.21 -18.94
CA LYS A 68 12.29 1.98 -18.95
C LYS A 68 12.18 3.31 -18.20
N ALA A 69 10.96 3.79 -17.94
CA ALA A 69 10.71 5.05 -17.26
C ALA A 69 10.83 4.93 -15.75
N ILE A 70 10.65 3.71 -15.22
CA ILE A 70 10.66 3.41 -13.80
C ILE A 70 11.91 2.60 -13.46
N LYS A 71 12.63 3.00 -12.42
CA LYS A 71 13.68 2.17 -11.84
C LYS A 71 13.02 1.06 -11.02
N GLU A 72 12.75 -0.07 -11.64
CA GLU A 72 12.07 -1.23 -11.03
C GLU A 72 12.73 -1.72 -9.74
N GLN A 73 14.05 -1.51 -9.57
CA GLN A 73 14.77 -1.81 -8.32
C GLN A 73 14.29 -1.00 -7.11
N VAL A 74 13.61 0.13 -7.34
CA VAL A 74 12.98 0.93 -6.29
C VAL A 74 11.63 0.33 -5.88
N LEU A 75 11.01 -0.49 -6.74
CA LEU A 75 9.76 -1.21 -6.48
C LEU A 75 9.98 -2.58 -5.82
N ASP A 76 11.11 -2.78 -5.14
CA ASP A 76 11.30 -3.96 -4.30
C ASP A 76 10.11 -4.08 -3.33
N SER A 77 9.45 -5.23 -3.33
CA SER A 77 8.35 -5.59 -2.43
C SER A 77 8.66 -5.31 -0.96
N SER A 78 9.95 -5.28 -0.59
CA SER A 78 10.42 -4.95 0.76
C SER A 78 10.27 -3.46 1.12
N LYS A 79 10.10 -2.58 0.14
CA LYS A 79 9.93 -1.12 0.29
C LYS A 79 8.49 -0.65 0.10
N LEU A 80 7.64 -1.52 -0.44
CA LEU A 80 6.22 -1.27 -0.55
C LEU A 80 5.58 -1.64 0.79
N GLY A 81 4.91 -0.68 1.43
CA GLY A 81 4.14 -0.96 2.63
C GLY A 81 3.08 -2.02 2.34
N ILE A 82 2.75 -2.83 3.35
CA ILE A 82 1.68 -3.83 3.27
C ILE A 82 0.40 -3.09 2.86
N VAL A 83 -0.04 -3.29 1.62
CA VAL A 83 -1.34 -2.81 1.17
C VAL A 83 -2.38 -3.67 1.87
N ASN A 84 -3.21 -3.04 2.71
CA ASN A 84 -4.22 -3.73 3.52
C ASN A 84 -5.17 -4.61 2.69
N ASN A 85 -5.27 -4.36 1.37
CA ASN A 85 -6.09 -5.16 0.46
C ASN A 85 -5.38 -6.38 -0.15
N ALA A 86 -4.05 -6.52 -0.04
CA ALA A 86 -3.34 -7.76 -0.39
C ALA A 86 -3.26 -8.74 0.79
N VAL A 87 -3.51 -8.28 2.02
CA VAL A 87 -3.75 -9.14 3.20
C VAL A 87 -5.13 -9.82 3.12
N VAL A 88 -5.96 -9.46 2.14
CA VAL A 88 -7.27 -10.09 1.84
C VAL A 88 -7.13 -11.21 0.79
N ALA A 89 -5.93 -11.50 0.29
CA ALA A 89 -5.69 -12.65 -0.59
C ALA A 89 -5.34 -13.95 0.14
N GLU A 90 -5.11 -13.91 1.46
CA GLU A 90 -4.81 -15.09 2.28
C GLU A 90 -5.95 -15.33 3.27
N GLY A 91 -6.82 -16.29 2.97
CA GLY A 91 -7.93 -16.74 3.84
C GLY A 91 -7.49 -17.36 5.17
N VAL A 92 -6.31 -17.01 5.70
CA VAL A 92 -5.71 -17.52 6.93
C VAL A 92 -5.14 -16.35 7.76
N ASN A 93 -5.94 -15.30 7.95
CA ASN A 93 -5.54 -14.16 8.78
C ASN A 93 -5.38 -14.53 10.27
N ARG A 94 -5.90 -15.69 10.68
CA ARG A 94 -5.85 -16.19 12.05
C ARG A 94 -5.39 -17.64 12.04
N GLN A 95 -4.23 -17.89 12.60
CA GLN A 95 -3.67 -19.23 12.73
C GLN A 95 -2.86 -19.38 14.00
N ALA A 96 -2.88 -20.57 14.58
CA ALA A 96 -2.17 -20.90 15.81
C ALA A 96 -1.61 -22.31 15.76
N VAL A 97 -0.37 -22.48 16.18
CA VAL A 97 0.21 -23.76 16.59
C VAL A 97 0.20 -23.76 18.13
N VAL A 98 -0.57 -24.67 18.70
CA VAL A 98 -0.76 -24.78 20.14
C VAL A 98 -0.09 -26.06 20.64
N GLY A 99 0.78 -25.91 21.62
CA GLY A 99 1.46 -27.04 22.26
C GLY A 99 0.55 -27.80 23.22
N VAL A 100 1.00 -28.97 23.66
CA VAL A 100 0.24 -29.88 24.54
C VAL A 100 -0.26 -29.23 25.83
N ASN A 101 0.52 -28.30 26.38
CA ASN A 101 0.18 -27.57 27.62
C ASN A 101 -0.75 -26.36 27.38
N GLY A 102 -1.20 -26.13 26.14
CA GLY A 102 -2.02 -24.98 25.76
C GLY A 102 -1.22 -23.70 25.52
N THR A 103 0.12 -23.81 25.42
CA THR A 103 1.03 -22.71 25.11
C THR A 103 0.97 -22.36 23.62
N THR A 104 1.04 -21.06 23.31
CA THR A 104 1.15 -20.61 21.93
C THR A 104 2.60 -20.78 21.46
N ILE A 105 2.83 -21.64 20.46
CA ILE A 105 4.18 -21.85 19.90
C ILE A 105 4.42 -20.90 18.73
N ARG A 106 3.43 -20.77 17.84
CA ARG A 106 3.42 -19.84 16.70
C ARG A 106 2.01 -19.35 16.50
N ALA A 107 1.81 -18.07 16.24
CA ALA A 107 0.49 -17.57 15.89
C ALA A 107 0.50 -16.27 15.09
N ARG A 108 -0.62 -16.01 14.40
CA ARG A 108 -0.98 -14.73 13.78
C ARG A 108 -2.45 -14.45 14.05
N GLY A 109 -2.80 -13.22 14.42
CA GLY A 109 -4.19 -12.84 14.74
C GLY A 109 -4.76 -13.50 16.00
N VAL A 110 -3.91 -14.08 16.86
CA VAL A 110 -4.27 -14.74 18.11
C VAL A 110 -3.81 -13.89 19.29
N ALA A 111 -4.72 -13.58 20.20
CA ALA A 111 -4.45 -12.84 21.42
C ALA A 111 -3.93 -13.75 22.55
N SER A 112 -4.51 -14.94 22.71
CA SER A 112 -4.04 -15.90 23.73
C SER A 112 -4.48 -17.33 23.44
N THR A 113 -3.78 -18.30 24.02
CA THR A 113 -4.19 -19.71 24.07
C THR A 113 -4.10 -20.23 25.49
N ALA A 114 -5.01 -21.12 25.86
CA ALA A 114 -5.01 -21.74 27.18
C ALA A 114 -5.59 -23.15 27.14
N ARG A 115 -5.06 -24.03 27.98
CA ARG A 115 -5.68 -25.32 28.31
C ARG A 115 -6.73 -25.10 29.39
N SER A 116 -7.97 -25.46 29.09
CA SER A 116 -9.13 -25.33 29.99
C SER A 116 -9.49 -26.63 30.72
N GLY A 117 -8.87 -27.74 30.32
CA GLY A 117 -9.04 -29.08 30.89
C GLY A 117 -8.30 -30.11 30.02
N GLU A 118 -8.34 -31.38 30.41
CA GLU A 118 -7.77 -32.45 29.60
C GLU A 118 -8.39 -32.47 28.20
N GLY A 119 -7.54 -32.46 27.18
CA GLY A 119 -7.92 -32.44 25.77
C GLY A 119 -8.81 -31.27 25.39
N SER A 120 -8.86 -30.19 26.17
CA SER A 120 -9.76 -29.05 25.94
C SER A 120 -9.02 -27.72 26.01
N TYR A 121 -8.96 -27.05 24.86
CA TYR A 121 -8.20 -25.82 24.66
C TYR A 121 -9.09 -24.67 24.22
N GLN A 122 -8.67 -23.46 24.54
CA GLN A 122 -9.29 -22.22 24.11
C GLN A 122 -8.24 -21.36 23.41
N VAL A 123 -8.58 -20.88 22.23
CA VAL A 123 -7.75 -19.97 21.42
C VAL A 123 -8.54 -18.69 21.24
N ILE A 124 -8.06 -17.59 21.81
CA ILE A 124 -8.70 -16.28 21.72
C ILE A 124 -7.99 -15.48 20.63
N THR A 125 -8.75 -15.01 19.65
CA THR A 125 -8.28 -14.17 18.54
C THR A 125 -8.40 -12.69 18.85
N ASP A 126 -7.84 -11.86 17.97
CA ASP A 126 -7.90 -10.39 18.05
C ASP A 126 -9.28 -9.78 17.70
N ARG A 127 -10.18 -10.57 17.11
CA ARG A 127 -11.48 -10.15 16.55
C ARG A 127 -12.55 -11.23 16.76
N ASP A 128 -13.81 -10.85 16.56
CA ASP A 128 -14.96 -11.77 16.55
C ASP A 128 -14.81 -12.75 15.39
N VAL A 129 -14.90 -14.04 15.69
CA VAL A 129 -14.70 -15.12 14.73
C VAL A 129 -15.94 -15.98 14.52
N ARG A 130 -17.08 -15.67 15.15
CA ARG A 130 -18.28 -16.54 15.11
C ARG A 130 -18.81 -16.85 13.71
N THR A 131 -18.62 -15.92 12.76
CA THR A 131 -19.04 -16.07 11.36
C THR A 131 -18.01 -16.78 10.49
N CYS A 132 -16.88 -17.19 11.06
CA CYS A 132 -15.73 -17.71 10.35
C CYS A 132 -15.72 -19.24 10.32
N VAL A 133 -14.98 -19.79 9.37
CA VAL A 133 -14.72 -21.24 9.27
C VAL A 133 -13.48 -21.59 10.10
N TYR A 134 -13.59 -22.66 10.87
CA TYR A 134 -12.50 -23.19 11.69
C TYR A 134 -12.06 -24.54 11.13
N SER A 135 -10.75 -24.72 10.93
CA SER A 135 -10.17 -26.01 10.59
C SER A 135 -8.96 -26.25 11.47
N ALA A 136 -8.87 -27.45 12.04
CA ALA A 136 -7.72 -27.84 12.84
C ALA A 136 -7.31 -29.27 12.56
N THR A 137 -6.02 -29.53 12.70
CA THR A 137 -5.41 -30.85 12.59
C THR A 137 -4.56 -31.12 13.83
N LEU A 138 -4.49 -32.39 14.24
CA LEU A 138 -3.47 -32.80 15.19
C LEU A 138 -2.10 -32.66 14.51
N GLY A 139 -1.19 -32.00 15.20
CA GLY A 139 0.11 -31.61 14.65
C GLY A 139 1.08 -31.36 15.80
N ASP A 140 2.36 -31.56 15.56
CA ASP A 140 3.36 -31.31 16.59
C ASP A 140 3.78 -29.83 16.62
N GLU A 141 4.39 -29.41 17.72
CA GLU A 141 5.01 -28.09 17.86
C GLU A 141 6.35 -27.99 17.09
N SER A 142 6.93 -29.15 16.75
CA SER A 142 8.21 -29.37 16.08
C SER A 142 8.10 -30.35 14.89
N ALA A 143 9.23 -30.76 14.32
CA ALA A 143 9.32 -31.69 13.19
C ALA A 143 9.28 -33.18 13.60
N SER A 144 8.47 -33.53 14.61
CA SER A 144 8.27 -34.91 15.07
C SER A 144 6.94 -35.48 14.55
N SER A 145 6.77 -36.80 14.68
CA SER A 145 5.52 -37.46 14.29
C SER A 145 4.40 -37.06 15.27
N PRO A 146 3.33 -36.39 14.81
CA PRO A 146 2.22 -36.04 15.67
C PRO A 146 1.53 -37.31 16.18
N GLY A 147 1.11 -37.29 17.45
CA GLY A 147 0.35 -38.39 18.02
C GLY A 147 -1.00 -38.57 17.30
N THR A 148 -1.47 -39.82 17.21
CA THR A 148 -2.74 -40.17 16.56
C THR A 148 -3.96 -39.85 17.44
N GLY A 149 -5.08 -39.50 16.83
CA GLY A 149 -6.30 -39.20 17.56
C GLY A 149 -7.33 -38.44 16.70
N GLN A 150 -8.31 -37.82 17.36
CA GLN A 150 -9.28 -36.96 16.70
C GLN A 150 -9.24 -35.54 17.28
N ILE A 151 -9.65 -34.59 16.45
CA ILE A 151 -9.76 -33.18 16.81
C ILE A 151 -11.12 -32.65 16.39
N SER A 152 -11.69 -31.78 17.22
CA SER A 152 -12.95 -31.09 16.95
C SER A 152 -12.81 -29.63 17.33
N VAL A 153 -13.41 -28.76 16.53
CA VAL A 153 -13.34 -27.31 16.70
C VAL A 153 -14.72 -26.71 16.72
N THR A 154 -14.93 -25.69 17.54
CA THR A 154 -16.19 -24.94 17.62
C THR A 154 -15.91 -23.54 18.16
N SER A 155 -16.79 -22.57 17.89
CA SER A 155 -16.73 -21.27 18.57
C SER A 155 -16.87 -21.43 20.09
N LEU A 156 -16.17 -20.61 20.84
CA LEU A 156 -16.26 -20.56 22.30
C LEU A 156 -17.50 -19.78 22.73
N ALA A 157 -18.34 -20.37 23.59
CA ALA A 157 -19.59 -19.75 24.01
C ALA A 157 -19.38 -18.52 24.92
N SER A 158 -18.32 -18.52 25.75
CA SER A 158 -18.02 -17.47 26.72
C SER A 158 -17.33 -16.24 26.11
N ASN A 159 -16.77 -16.34 24.90
CA ASN A 159 -16.03 -15.26 24.26
C ASN A 159 -16.22 -15.30 22.74
N VAL A 160 -16.66 -14.17 22.17
CA VAL A 160 -16.94 -14.01 20.74
C VAL A 160 -15.69 -14.16 19.88
N ASN A 161 -14.54 -13.82 20.45
CA ASN A 161 -13.24 -13.96 19.82
C ASN A 161 -12.62 -15.35 20.07
N GLY A 162 -13.33 -16.27 20.73
CA GLY A 162 -12.77 -17.53 21.15
C GLY A 162 -13.14 -18.68 20.22
N VAL A 163 -12.19 -19.58 20.00
CA VAL A 163 -12.37 -20.91 19.43
C VAL A 163 -12.05 -21.95 20.50
N ARG A 164 -12.97 -22.89 20.73
CA ARG A 164 -12.74 -24.06 21.55
C ARG A 164 -12.28 -25.22 20.68
N VAL A 165 -11.18 -25.82 21.06
CA VAL A 165 -10.62 -27.00 20.41
C VAL A 165 -10.62 -28.15 21.40
N SER A 166 -11.13 -29.30 20.97
CA SER A 166 -11.11 -30.52 21.77
C SER A 166 -10.36 -31.63 21.04
N THR A 167 -9.35 -32.20 21.70
CA THR A 167 -8.51 -33.30 21.21
C THR A 167 -8.82 -34.58 21.97
N ARG A 168 -8.80 -35.71 21.25
CA ARG A 168 -9.11 -37.03 21.78
C ARG A 168 -8.07 -38.05 21.34
N ASN A 169 -7.93 -39.14 22.10
CA ASN A 169 -7.13 -40.31 21.71
C ASN A 169 -7.93 -41.22 20.75
N SER A 170 -7.30 -42.27 20.21
CA SER A 170 -7.96 -43.19 19.27
C SER A 170 -9.19 -43.89 19.86
N ASP A 171 -9.29 -43.99 21.20
CA ASP A 171 -10.43 -44.57 21.92
C ASP A 171 -11.57 -43.56 22.17
N GLY A 172 -11.42 -42.30 21.74
CA GLY A 172 -12.41 -41.24 21.91
C GLY A 172 -12.40 -40.55 23.28
N ALA A 173 -11.47 -40.90 24.17
CA ALA A 173 -11.26 -40.19 25.44
C ALA A 173 -10.54 -38.86 25.21
N LEU A 174 -10.86 -37.84 26.01
CA LEU A 174 -10.14 -36.57 25.98
C LEU A 174 -8.68 -36.80 26.32
N ALA A 175 -7.78 -36.23 25.52
CA ALA A 175 -6.35 -36.39 25.73
C ALA A 175 -5.63 -35.14 25.25
N ASP A 176 -4.64 -34.67 26.02
CA ASP A 176 -3.85 -33.51 25.65
C ASP A 176 -2.98 -33.80 24.44
N ARG A 177 -3.14 -33.00 23.38
CA ARG A 177 -2.38 -33.12 22.14
C ARG A 177 -2.12 -31.74 21.56
N SER A 178 -0.95 -31.58 20.97
CA SER A 178 -0.63 -30.41 20.16
C SER A 178 -1.47 -30.39 18.89
N PHE A 179 -1.79 -29.21 18.40
CA PHE A 179 -2.61 -29.04 17.20
C PHE A 179 -2.30 -27.73 16.47
N HIS A 180 -2.65 -27.71 15.19
CA HIS A 180 -2.61 -26.52 14.35
C HIS A 180 -4.03 -26.08 14.06
N LEU A 181 -4.33 -24.79 14.22
CA LEU A 181 -5.64 -24.19 13.99
C LEU A 181 -5.51 -23.10 12.94
N ILE A 182 -6.45 -23.09 12.00
CA ILE A 182 -6.66 -22.05 11.01
C ILE A 182 -8.09 -21.55 11.15
N VAL A 183 -8.24 -20.23 11.15
CA VAL A 183 -9.52 -19.53 11.19
C VAL A 183 -9.61 -18.61 9.98
N SER A 184 -10.64 -18.85 9.17
CA SER A 184 -10.88 -18.15 7.91
C SER A 184 -12.17 -17.35 7.98
N CYS A 185 -12.00 -16.03 7.93
CA CYS A 185 -13.01 -15.00 7.75
C CYS A 185 -12.62 -14.24 6.47
#